data_AF-A0A0C1E2R5-F1
#
_entry.id   AF-A0A0C1E2R5-F1
#
_cell.length_a   1.000
_cell.length_b   1.000
_cell.length_c   1.000
_cell.angle_alpha   90.00
_cell.angle_beta   90.00
_cell.angle_gamma   90.00
#
_symmetry.space_group_name_H-M   'P 1'
#
loop_
_entity.id
_entity.type
_entity.pdbx_description
1 polymer ?
#
loop_
_entity_poly.entity_id
_entity_poly.type
_entity_poly.pdbx_seq_one_letter_code
_entity_poly.pdbx_strand_id
1 'polypeptide(L)'
;MAPSILLDASAASSENRVAPGQGEGNIPSKTPDLDAQLNLFNKVSRFLPDTDENHLFWWRVTGSQVARMLHEARYPEERQVELLLFHRFYVVPRLGRKAVAAVPQFWSRIAPGIGDGSPISYSWRWGTGPGSKILIRHYMEAIGPLTGTPADPLNEIAAKEMLWQLGKKFPTTDLSLLWKFAAHIKPSLTDEATRNTAGSSILVGLETAADSATVDVMAGLMTRAPSQVENMLHEVFPRAMRDAYGGDVPQDCLNTVRDFIETDPRGNLLKVLGTTAIDCCKPEISRFKVYVTSNSASFDHIAAVMTLGGRKPAPQQTLDQLRELWYGLRGLEADFPTSEEPPVLPCVYSRPGLPNGRSGAVANANISGVTFYFDIHPKYAVPHVKMQVDVSKHSESDLAAIQAVTGFLERRGQGRDAQAYMNVVRGMVTEEELRTKRGFQAFFALAIKNDEIDITSYFLPQVYRRFAQIQDEISPTCQRRSRFDSY
;
A
#
# COMPACT_ATOMS: atom_id res chain seq x y z
N MET A 1 -7.97 6.25 -35.76
CA MET A 1 -9.14 5.67 -35.07
C MET A 1 -8.71 5.29 -33.66
N ALA A 2 -9.11 6.10 -32.70
CA ALA A 2 -8.97 5.87 -31.27
C ALA A 2 -10.38 5.99 -30.68
N PRO A 3 -10.83 5.13 -29.75
CA PRO A 3 -12.06 5.40 -29.04
C PRO A 3 -11.75 6.10 -27.72
N SER A 4 -12.20 7.35 -27.64
CA SER A 4 -12.61 8.03 -26.42
C SER A 4 -14.00 7.53 -26.05
N ILE A 5 -14.27 7.24 -24.77
CA ILE A 5 -15.65 7.11 -24.27
C ILE A 5 -15.77 7.81 -22.91
N LEU A 6 -16.22 9.06 -22.99
CA LEU A 6 -17.16 9.71 -22.07
C LEU A 6 -18.55 9.12 -22.35
N LEU A 7 -19.38 8.96 -21.31
CA LEU A 7 -20.83 8.95 -21.46
C LEU A 7 -21.47 9.71 -20.30
N ASP A 8 -22.05 10.87 -20.64
CA ASP A 8 -23.17 11.52 -19.96
C ASP A 8 -24.43 10.66 -20.08
N ALA A 9 -25.32 10.74 -19.08
CA ALA A 9 -26.73 10.43 -19.26
C ALA A 9 -27.58 11.43 -18.47
N SER A 10 -28.30 12.27 -19.20
CA SER A 10 -29.31 13.20 -18.71
C SER A 10 -30.60 12.48 -18.31
N ALA A 11 -31.29 13.08 -17.35
CA ALA A 11 -32.50 12.63 -16.67
C ALA A 11 -33.74 12.39 -17.55
N ALA A 12 -34.57 11.44 -17.11
CA ALA A 12 -36.01 11.47 -17.29
C ALA A 12 -36.68 11.04 -15.97
N SER A 13 -37.57 11.90 -15.48
CA SER A 13 -38.36 11.80 -14.26
C SER A 13 -39.43 10.71 -14.33
N SER A 14 -39.54 9.90 -13.27
CA SER A 14 -40.82 9.31 -12.88
C SER A 14 -40.90 9.30 -11.35
N GLU A 15 -41.79 10.12 -10.81
CA GLU A 15 -42.14 10.16 -9.40
C GLU A 15 -42.68 8.81 -8.93
N ASN A 16 -42.16 8.29 -7.82
CA ASN A 16 -42.91 7.41 -6.95
C ASN A 16 -42.49 7.67 -5.50
N ARG A 17 -43.35 8.38 -4.77
CA ARG A 17 -43.25 8.57 -3.32
C ARG A 17 -43.43 7.22 -2.63
N VAL A 18 -42.43 6.78 -1.88
CA VAL A 18 -42.58 5.75 -0.84
C VAL A 18 -42.09 6.33 0.48
N ALA A 19 -42.96 6.29 1.48
CA ALA A 19 -42.76 6.80 2.84
C ALA A 19 -41.68 6.01 3.61
N PRO A 20 -41.03 6.60 4.63
CA PRO A 20 -39.91 5.98 5.34
C PRO A 20 -40.41 4.89 6.30
N GLY A 21 -40.14 3.64 5.96
CA GLY A 21 -40.25 2.50 6.88
C GLY A 21 -38.97 2.35 7.69
N GLN A 22 -39.10 2.51 9.01
CA GLN A 22 -38.09 2.09 9.98
C GLN A 22 -37.83 0.59 9.82
N GLY A 23 -36.58 0.23 9.60
CA GLY A 23 -36.12 -1.15 9.58
C GLY A 23 -34.65 -1.18 9.95
N GLU A 24 -34.37 -1.29 11.24
CA GLU A 24 -33.07 -1.72 11.76
C GLU A 24 -32.81 -3.15 11.27
N GLY A 25 -32.26 -3.26 10.06
CA GLY A 25 -31.80 -4.51 9.49
C GLY A 25 -30.46 -4.88 10.10
N ASN A 26 -30.48 -5.51 11.27
CA ASN A 26 -29.31 -6.16 11.84
C ASN A 26 -28.97 -7.36 10.93
N ILE A 27 -28.06 -7.18 9.97
CA ILE A 27 -27.59 -8.26 9.09
C ILE A 27 -26.76 -9.21 9.97
N PRO A 28 -27.18 -10.47 10.20
CA PRO A 28 -26.40 -11.38 11.01
C PRO A 28 -25.06 -11.64 10.31
N SER A 29 -23.95 -11.39 11.01
CA SER A 29 -22.61 -11.69 10.51
C SER A 29 -22.50 -13.20 10.30
N LYS A 30 -22.67 -13.67 9.06
CA LYS A 30 -22.34 -15.05 8.72
C LYS A 30 -20.84 -15.21 8.93
N THR A 31 -20.45 -16.20 9.73
CA THR A 31 -19.05 -16.63 9.83
C THR A 31 -18.51 -16.88 8.42
N PRO A 32 -17.34 -16.33 8.06
CA PRO A 32 -16.81 -16.50 6.71
C PRO A 32 -16.55 -17.98 6.42
N ASP A 33 -16.88 -18.43 5.20
CA ASP A 33 -16.51 -19.76 4.72
C ASP A 33 -15.03 -19.74 4.32
N LEU A 34 -14.16 -19.96 5.32
CA LEU A 34 -12.71 -19.88 5.16
C LEU A 34 -12.15 -20.96 4.23
N ASP A 35 -12.86 -22.07 4.06
CA ASP A 35 -12.47 -23.17 3.17
C ASP A 35 -12.77 -22.84 1.72
N ALA A 36 -13.94 -22.21 1.45
CA ALA A 36 -14.30 -21.75 0.11
C ALA A 36 -13.26 -20.77 -0.47
N GLN A 37 -12.71 -19.89 0.37
CA GLN A 37 -11.66 -18.94 -0.01
C GLN A 37 -10.38 -19.61 -0.53
N LEU A 38 -10.09 -20.86 -0.12
CA LEU A 38 -8.86 -21.58 -0.46
C LEU A 38 -9.07 -22.69 -1.50
N ASN A 39 -10.30 -22.92 -1.97
CA ASN A 39 -10.62 -24.03 -2.87
C ASN A 39 -9.76 -24.00 -4.16
N LEU A 40 -9.70 -22.86 -4.86
CA LEU A 40 -8.89 -22.73 -6.07
C LEU A 40 -7.39 -22.82 -5.77
N PHE A 41 -6.91 -22.23 -4.67
CA PHE A 41 -5.52 -22.34 -4.25
C PHE A 41 -5.12 -23.81 -4.02
N ASN A 42 -5.96 -24.59 -3.35
CA ASN A 42 -5.72 -26.01 -3.11
C ASN A 42 -5.69 -26.82 -4.41
N LYS A 43 -6.62 -26.53 -5.34
CA LYS A 43 -6.64 -27.18 -6.67
C LYS A 43 -5.39 -26.87 -7.49
N VAL A 44 -4.93 -25.61 -7.51
CA VAL A 44 -3.70 -25.21 -8.20
C VAL A 44 -2.48 -25.83 -7.53
N SER A 45 -2.38 -25.73 -6.20
CA SER A 45 -1.23 -26.23 -5.42
C SER A 45 -0.99 -27.72 -5.60
N ARG A 46 -2.04 -28.52 -5.84
CA ARG A 46 -1.92 -29.98 -6.08
C ARG A 46 -0.95 -30.35 -7.20
N PHE A 47 -0.78 -29.48 -8.19
CA PHE A 47 0.00 -29.77 -9.40
C PHE A 47 1.24 -28.88 -9.56
N LEU A 48 1.50 -27.98 -8.61
CA LEU A 48 2.69 -27.15 -8.65
C LEU A 48 3.94 -27.92 -8.19
N PRO A 49 5.12 -27.62 -8.76
CA PRO A 49 6.37 -28.24 -8.32
C PRO A 49 6.79 -27.72 -6.94
N ASP A 50 7.26 -28.63 -6.10
CA ASP A 50 7.65 -28.38 -4.70
C ASP A 50 9.16 -28.58 -4.46
N THR A 51 9.99 -28.30 -5.46
CA THR A 51 11.43 -28.61 -5.44
C THR A 51 12.31 -27.61 -4.68
N ASP A 52 11.79 -26.41 -4.39
CA ASP A 52 12.50 -25.38 -3.63
C ASP A 52 11.73 -25.08 -2.34
N GLU A 53 12.35 -25.36 -1.18
CA GLU A 53 11.71 -25.18 0.13
C GLU A 53 11.41 -23.71 0.47
N ASN A 54 12.21 -22.76 -0.03
CA ASN A 54 11.95 -21.33 0.17
C ASN A 54 10.71 -20.93 -0.60
N HIS A 55 10.65 -21.33 -1.88
CA HIS A 55 9.49 -21.07 -2.71
C HIS A 55 8.25 -21.77 -2.16
N LEU A 56 8.36 -22.99 -1.66
CA LEU A 56 7.23 -23.73 -1.09
C LEU A 56 6.68 -23.04 0.17
N PHE A 57 7.56 -22.62 1.08
CA PHE A 57 7.15 -21.87 2.27
C PHE A 57 6.39 -20.60 1.89
N TRP A 58 7.00 -19.76 1.04
CA TRP A 58 6.39 -18.50 0.63
C TRP A 58 5.08 -18.71 -0.14
N TRP A 59 4.99 -19.76 -0.96
CA TRP A 59 3.74 -20.11 -1.65
C TRP A 59 2.62 -20.49 -0.68
N ARG A 60 2.89 -21.32 0.33
CA ARG A 60 1.89 -21.72 1.34
C ARG A 60 1.36 -20.50 2.11
N VAL A 61 2.24 -19.59 2.48
CA VAL A 61 1.87 -18.39 3.26
C VAL A 61 1.22 -17.34 2.38
N THR A 62 1.93 -16.83 1.37
CA THR A 62 1.47 -15.67 0.60
C THR A 62 0.49 -16.06 -0.50
N GLY A 63 0.60 -17.26 -1.07
CA GLY A 63 -0.34 -17.75 -2.09
C GLY A 63 -1.74 -17.97 -1.53
N SER A 64 -1.85 -18.50 -0.31
CA SER A 64 -3.15 -18.64 0.37
C SER A 64 -3.76 -17.28 0.71
N GLN A 65 -2.95 -16.32 1.16
CA GLN A 65 -3.39 -14.95 1.41
C GLN A 65 -3.91 -14.25 0.15
N VAL A 66 -3.20 -14.40 -0.98
CA VAL A 66 -3.63 -13.90 -2.29
C VAL A 66 -4.93 -14.56 -2.73
N ALA A 67 -5.08 -15.87 -2.55
CA ALA A 67 -6.32 -16.58 -2.87
C ALA A 67 -7.53 -16.02 -2.13
N ARG A 68 -7.41 -15.79 -0.81
CA ARG A 68 -8.48 -15.19 0.01
C ARG A 68 -8.89 -13.83 -0.53
N MET A 69 -7.91 -12.97 -0.87
CA MET A 69 -8.19 -11.65 -1.43
C MET A 69 -8.93 -11.74 -2.76
N LEU A 70 -8.45 -12.58 -3.68
CA LEU A 70 -9.04 -12.73 -5.01
C LEU A 70 -10.47 -13.29 -4.94
N HIS A 71 -10.70 -14.24 -4.03
CA HIS A 71 -12.03 -14.81 -3.77
C HIS A 71 -13.01 -13.76 -3.25
N GLU A 72 -12.67 -13.06 -2.16
CA GLU A 72 -13.54 -12.08 -1.51
C GLU A 72 -13.74 -10.82 -2.38
N ALA A 73 -12.73 -10.45 -3.16
CA ALA A 73 -12.83 -9.40 -4.18
C ALA A 73 -13.60 -9.83 -5.43
N ARG A 74 -14.04 -11.10 -5.49
CA ARG A 74 -14.91 -11.68 -6.52
C ARG A 74 -14.29 -11.62 -7.92
N TYR A 75 -13.00 -11.94 -8.01
CA TYR A 75 -12.32 -12.08 -9.29
C TYR A 75 -12.88 -13.32 -10.01
N PRO A 76 -13.04 -13.30 -11.36
CA PRO A 76 -13.43 -14.49 -12.11
C PRO A 76 -12.49 -15.66 -11.85
N GLU A 77 -12.98 -16.89 -11.74
CA GLU A 77 -12.15 -18.06 -11.37
C GLU A 77 -10.92 -18.23 -12.26
N GLU A 78 -11.07 -18.06 -13.58
CA GLU A 78 -9.97 -18.12 -14.54
C GLU A 78 -8.88 -17.09 -14.21
N ARG A 79 -9.30 -15.87 -13.86
CA ARG A 79 -8.39 -14.79 -13.46
C ARG A 79 -7.74 -15.07 -12.11
N GLN A 80 -8.45 -15.73 -11.18
CA GLN A 80 -7.84 -16.16 -9.91
C GLN A 80 -6.73 -17.17 -10.16
N VAL A 81 -6.96 -18.16 -11.04
CA VAL A 81 -5.93 -19.14 -11.42
C VAL A 81 -4.73 -18.44 -12.06
N GLU A 82 -4.95 -17.54 -13.01
CA GLU A 82 -3.88 -16.80 -13.67
C GLU A 82 -3.03 -16.01 -12.67
N LEU A 83 -3.67 -15.26 -11.76
CA LEU A 83 -2.98 -14.44 -10.77
C LEU A 83 -2.28 -15.28 -9.70
N LEU A 84 -2.82 -16.44 -9.34
CA LEU A 84 -2.15 -17.41 -8.46
C LEU A 84 -0.89 -17.99 -9.11
N LEU A 85 -0.95 -18.33 -10.40
CA LEU A 85 0.24 -18.78 -11.15
C LEU A 85 1.26 -17.64 -11.33
N PHE A 86 0.79 -16.42 -11.61
CA PHE A 86 1.66 -15.24 -11.65
C PHE A 86 2.37 -15.03 -10.31
N HIS A 87 1.63 -15.09 -9.20
CA HIS A 87 2.20 -14.99 -7.86
C HIS A 87 3.23 -16.09 -7.59
N ARG A 88 2.90 -17.34 -7.94
CA ARG A 88 3.80 -18.50 -7.79
C ARG A 88 5.12 -18.35 -8.56
N PHE A 89 5.07 -17.87 -9.80
CA PHE A 89 6.23 -17.91 -10.69
C PHE A 89 6.99 -16.59 -10.80
N TYR A 90 6.37 -15.45 -10.50
CA TYR A 90 7.01 -14.13 -10.61
C TYR A 90 7.25 -13.45 -9.25
N VAL A 91 6.37 -13.66 -8.28
CA VAL A 91 6.46 -13.00 -6.96
C VAL A 91 7.23 -13.87 -5.97
N VAL A 92 6.79 -15.11 -5.74
CA VAL A 92 7.37 -16.02 -4.75
C VAL A 92 8.90 -16.19 -4.86
N PRO A 93 9.49 -16.33 -6.06
CA PRO A 93 10.96 -16.46 -6.19
C PRO A 93 11.75 -15.21 -5.76
N ARG A 94 11.07 -14.09 -5.54
CA ARG A 94 11.67 -12.80 -5.14
C ARG A 94 11.43 -12.47 -3.67
N LEU A 95 10.83 -13.38 -2.89
CA LEU A 95 10.61 -13.19 -1.45
C LEU A 95 11.78 -13.69 -0.59
N GLY A 96 12.85 -14.18 -1.23
CA GLY A 96 14.08 -14.59 -0.54
C GLY A 96 13.94 -15.88 0.25
N ARG A 97 14.78 -16.05 1.27
CA ARG A 97 14.83 -17.27 2.09
C ARG A 97 13.58 -17.41 2.95
N LYS A 98 13.14 -18.65 3.18
CA LYS A 98 12.04 -18.93 4.12
C LYS A 98 12.35 -18.39 5.52
N ALA A 99 11.30 -18.01 6.26
CA ALA A 99 11.45 -17.71 7.67
C ALA A 99 11.85 -18.99 8.43
N VAL A 100 12.83 -18.86 9.32
CA VAL A 100 13.29 -19.94 10.22
C VAL A 100 13.22 -19.55 11.70
N ALA A 101 12.85 -18.29 11.97
CA ALA A 101 12.69 -17.71 13.28
C ALA A 101 11.73 -16.52 13.20
N ALA A 102 11.31 -16.02 14.36
CA ALA A 102 10.46 -14.81 14.47
C ALA A 102 11.19 -13.49 14.14
N VAL A 103 12.48 -13.55 13.82
CA VAL A 103 13.29 -12.40 13.42
C VAL A 103 13.83 -12.66 12.02
N PRO A 104 13.66 -11.73 11.07
CA PRO A 104 14.17 -11.89 9.71
C PRO A 104 15.71 -11.82 9.67
N GLN A 105 16.32 -12.56 8.75
CA GLN A 105 17.76 -12.43 8.46
C GLN A 105 18.08 -11.10 7.76
N PHE A 106 17.16 -10.64 6.91
CA PHE A 106 17.23 -9.36 6.22
C PHE A 106 15.95 -8.59 6.52
N TRP A 107 16.09 -7.41 7.10
CA TRP A 107 14.95 -6.60 7.49
C TRP A 107 14.43 -5.79 6.31
N SER A 108 13.34 -6.26 5.70
CA SER A 108 12.64 -5.58 4.59
C SER A 108 12.23 -4.14 4.95
N ARG A 109 12.31 -3.25 3.96
CA ARG A 109 11.85 -1.85 4.00
C ARG A 109 10.35 -1.70 3.76
N ILE A 110 9.62 -2.79 3.54
CA ILE A 110 8.16 -2.75 3.43
C ILE A 110 7.55 -2.27 4.75
N ALA A 111 6.75 -1.21 4.65
CA ALA A 111 6.08 -0.56 5.78
C ALA A 111 7.06 -0.23 6.93
N PRO A 112 8.09 0.61 6.75
CA PRO A 112 9.25 0.72 7.64
C PRO A 112 8.96 1.21 9.08
N GLY A 113 7.71 1.60 9.39
CA GLY A 113 7.25 1.89 10.75
C GLY A 113 6.54 0.73 11.47
N ILE A 114 5.82 -0.12 10.73
CA ILE A 114 4.90 -1.15 11.29
C ILE A 114 5.20 -2.58 10.79
N GLY A 115 5.98 -2.70 9.72
CA GLY A 115 6.41 -3.94 9.11
C GLY A 115 7.25 -4.79 10.06
N ASP A 116 7.03 -6.11 10.00
CA ASP A 116 7.77 -7.11 10.78
C ASP A 116 8.99 -7.67 10.04
N GLY A 117 9.38 -7.02 8.94
CA GLY A 117 10.45 -7.46 8.04
C GLY A 117 9.99 -8.39 6.91
N SER A 118 8.68 -8.66 6.80
CA SER A 118 8.14 -9.36 5.62
C SER A 118 8.47 -8.60 4.32
N PRO A 119 8.92 -9.28 3.24
CA PRO A 119 9.30 -8.65 1.98
C PRO A 119 8.11 -8.29 1.08
N ILE A 120 6.87 -8.42 1.58
CA ILE A 120 5.66 -8.14 0.82
C ILE A 120 4.57 -7.55 1.71
N SER A 121 3.79 -6.66 1.12
CA SER A 121 2.54 -6.11 1.67
C SER A 121 1.46 -6.17 0.60
N TYR A 122 0.21 -6.13 1.05
CA TYR A 122 -0.95 -6.15 0.19
C TYR A 122 -1.70 -4.84 0.27
N SER A 123 -2.46 -4.52 -0.77
CA SER A 123 -3.45 -3.45 -0.70
C SER A 123 -4.77 -3.87 -1.32
N TRP A 124 -5.85 -3.39 -0.70
CA TRP A 124 -7.24 -3.53 -1.15
C TRP A 124 -7.79 -2.14 -1.45
N ARG A 125 -7.91 -1.82 -2.73
CA ARG A 125 -8.49 -0.54 -3.15
C ARG A 125 -9.99 -0.72 -3.36
N TRP A 126 -10.77 -0.04 -2.52
CA TRP A 126 -12.22 -0.20 -2.42
C TRP A 126 -12.99 0.29 -3.64
N GLY A 127 -12.41 1.22 -4.41
CA GLY A 127 -13.11 1.93 -5.46
C GLY A 127 -14.04 3.01 -4.92
N THR A 128 -14.60 3.81 -5.82
CA THR A 128 -15.52 4.90 -5.48
C THR A 128 -16.89 4.61 -6.10
N GLY A 129 -17.94 4.63 -5.27
CA GLY A 129 -19.32 4.44 -5.71
C GLY A 129 -19.78 3.00 -6.02
N PRO A 130 -21.09 2.83 -6.31
CA PRO A 130 -21.70 1.53 -6.60
C PRO A 130 -21.11 0.87 -7.85
N GLY A 131 -20.80 -0.42 -7.77
CA GLY A 131 -20.28 -1.20 -8.91
C GLY A 131 -18.78 -1.02 -9.17
N SER A 132 -18.08 -0.22 -8.36
CA SER A 132 -16.64 -0.17 -8.38
C SER A 132 -16.05 -1.54 -8.03
N LYS A 133 -14.94 -1.88 -8.70
CA LYS A 133 -14.27 -3.17 -8.54
C LYS A 133 -13.07 -3.00 -7.62
N ILE A 134 -12.90 -3.97 -6.74
CA ILE A 134 -11.75 -4.02 -5.84
C ILE A 134 -10.49 -4.32 -6.64
N LEU A 135 -9.48 -3.46 -6.50
CA LEU A 135 -8.15 -3.71 -7.06
C LEU A 135 -7.23 -4.27 -5.97
N ILE A 136 -6.56 -5.36 -6.29
CA ILE A 136 -5.58 -5.99 -5.40
C ILE A 136 -4.19 -5.61 -5.85
N ARG A 137 -3.37 -5.12 -4.91
CA ARG A 137 -1.98 -4.77 -5.17
C ARG A 137 -1.04 -5.53 -4.26
N HIS A 138 0.13 -5.86 -4.78
CA HIS A 138 1.30 -6.28 -4.02
C HIS A 138 2.32 -5.15 -4.04
N TYR A 139 2.88 -4.81 -2.89
CA TYR A 139 4.06 -3.96 -2.82
C TYR A 139 5.15 -4.72 -2.09
N MET A 140 6.27 -4.93 -2.75
CA MET A 140 7.27 -5.89 -2.33
C MET A 140 8.70 -5.40 -2.50
N GLU A 141 9.56 -5.93 -1.65
CA GLU A 141 10.99 -5.84 -1.78
C GLU A 141 11.51 -7.14 -2.38
N ALA A 142 12.03 -7.08 -3.60
CA ALA A 142 12.64 -8.24 -4.22
C ALA A 142 13.97 -8.57 -3.51
N ILE A 143 14.08 -9.78 -2.99
CA ILE A 143 15.24 -10.30 -2.29
C ILE A 143 15.86 -11.43 -3.13
N GLY A 144 17.16 -11.34 -3.37
CA GLY A 144 17.95 -12.34 -4.07
C GLY A 144 19.16 -12.82 -3.24
N PRO A 145 19.99 -13.71 -3.81
CA PRO A 145 21.13 -14.30 -3.09
C PRO A 145 22.19 -13.29 -2.62
N LEU A 146 22.27 -12.11 -3.25
CA LEU A 146 23.24 -11.06 -2.94
C LEU A 146 22.70 -9.99 -1.97
N THR A 147 21.40 -10.01 -1.67
CA THR A 147 20.74 -9.00 -0.83
C THR A 147 21.40 -8.92 0.55
N GLY A 148 21.77 -7.70 0.96
CA GLY A 148 22.40 -7.45 2.25
C GLY A 148 23.90 -7.81 2.32
N THR A 149 24.48 -8.30 1.22
CA THR A 149 25.94 -8.50 1.11
C THR A 149 26.63 -7.26 0.56
N PRO A 150 27.96 -7.11 0.73
CA PRO A 150 28.71 -6.02 0.09
C PRO A 150 28.62 -5.99 -1.44
N ALA A 151 28.20 -7.07 -2.09
CA ALA A 151 28.01 -7.13 -3.54
C ALA A 151 26.69 -6.49 -4.01
N ASP A 152 25.72 -6.31 -3.11
CA ASP A 152 24.46 -5.61 -3.41
C ASP A 152 24.02 -4.74 -2.20
N PRO A 153 24.78 -3.66 -1.88
CA PRO A 153 24.53 -2.85 -0.69
C PRO A 153 23.21 -2.04 -0.78
N LEU A 154 22.62 -1.94 -1.98
CA LEU A 154 21.37 -1.21 -2.24
C LEU A 154 20.19 -2.12 -2.56
N ASN A 155 20.35 -3.43 -2.38
CA ASN A 155 19.37 -4.47 -2.74
C ASN A 155 18.65 -4.18 -4.07
N GLU A 156 19.42 -3.93 -5.13
CA GLU A 156 18.87 -3.50 -6.42
C GLU A 156 18.88 -4.61 -7.48
N ILE A 157 19.67 -5.66 -7.32
CA ILE A 157 19.87 -6.67 -8.37
C ILE A 157 18.60 -7.46 -8.61
N ALA A 158 18.00 -8.02 -7.56
CA ALA A 158 16.78 -8.84 -7.67
C ALA A 158 15.58 -8.03 -8.20
N ALA A 159 15.45 -6.77 -7.75
CA ALA A 159 14.40 -5.87 -8.21
C ALA A 159 14.55 -5.52 -9.70
N LYS A 160 15.76 -5.19 -10.15
CA LYS A 160 16.06 -4.92 -11.57
C LYS A 160 15.76 -6.13 -12.46
N GLU A 161 16.18 -7.31 -12.03
CA GLU A 161 15.92 -8.55 -12.75
C GLU A 161 14.40 -8.80 -12.87
N MET A 162 13.66 -8.64 -11.76
CA MET A 162 12.21 -8.79 -11.75
C MET A 162 11.52 -7.80 -12.69
N LEU A 163 11.86 -6.51 -12.61
CA LEU A 163 11.30 -5.47 -13.48
C LEU A 163 11.55 -5.77 -14.96
N TRP A 164 12.77 -6.20 -15.31
CA TRP A 164 13.09 -6.60 -16.68
C TRP A 164 12.24 -7.77 -17.17
N GLN A 165 12.02 -8.79 -16.34
CA GLN A 165 11.14 -9.92 -16.68
C GLN A 165 9.68 -9.47 -16.86
N LEU A 166 9.20 -8.57 -16.00
CA LEU A 166 7.84 -8.03 -16.10
C LEU A 166 7.64 -7.18 -17.37
N GLY A 167 8.65 -6.40 -17.76
CA GLY A 167 8.65 -5.63 -19.01
C GLY A 167 8.59 -6.51 -20.27
N LYS A 168 9.11 -7.74 -20.20
CA LYS A 168 8.94 -8.74 -21.27
C LYS A 168 7.58 -9.42 -21.25
N LYS A 169 7.03 -9.64 -20.05
CA LYS A 169 5.78 -10.38 -19.86
C LYS A 169 4.55 -9.56 -20.22
N PHE A 170 4.55 -8.27 -19.89
CA PHE A 170 3.38 -7.40 -20.04
C PHE A 170 3.68 -6.28 -21.03
N PRO A 171 3.02 -6.26 -22.21
CA PRO A 171 3.23 -5.22 -23.22
C PRO A 171 2.85 -3.80 -22.76
N THR A 172 2.05 -3.69 -21.69
CA THR A 172 1.67 -2.41 -21.07
C THR A 172 2.77 -1.84 -20.17
N THR A 173 3.79 -2.64 -19.84
CA THR A 173 4.88 -2.23 -18.96
C THR A 173 6.00 -1.56 -19.76
N ASP A 174 6.24 -0.29 -19.45
CA ASP A 174 7.36 0.48 -19.99
C ASP A 174 8.26 0.96 -18.84
N LEU A 175 9.53 0.58 -18.88
CA LEU A 175 10.50 0.89 -17.83
C LEU A 175 11.35 2.12 -18.15
N SER A 176 11.14 2.77 -19.30
CA SER A 176 11.99 3.85 -19.79
C SER A 176 12.06 5.01 -18.81
N LEU A 177 10.92 5.45 -18.28
CA LEU A 177 10.86 6.51 -17.27
C LEU A 177 11.49 6.10 -15.95
N LEU A 178 11.24 4.86 -15.50
CA LEU A 178 11.84 4.33 -14.29
C LEU A 178 13.36 4.47 -14.33
N TRP A 179 14.01 4.04 -15.42
CA TRP A 179 15.48 4.06 -15.50
C TRP A 179 16.05 5.47 -15.56
N LYS A 180 15.34 6.40 -16.21
CA LYS A 180 15.74 7.82 -16.22
C LYS A 180 15.70 8.42 -14.82
N PHE A 181 14.60 8.23 -14.07
CA PHE A 181 14.53 8.71 -12.69
C PHE A 181 15.49 7.98 -11.75
N ALA A 182 15.67 6.67 -11.91
CA ALA A 182 16.58 5.88 -11.08
C ALA A 182 18.03 6.39 -11.17
N ALA A 183 18.47 6.87 -12.33
CA ALA A 183 19.80 7.47 -12.50
C ALA A 183 20.01 8.73 -11.63
N HIS A 184 18.95 9.49 -11.37
CA HIS A 184 18.99 10.71 -10.55
C HIS A 184 18.74 10.45 -9.06
N ILE A 185 17.93 9.44 -8.73
CA ILE A 185 17.52 9.16 -7.34
C ILE A 185 18.45 8.17 -6.64
N LYS A 186 19.15 7.31 -7.38
CA LYS A 186 20.07 6.33 -6.77
C LYS A 186 21.10 7.05 -5.87
N PRO A 187 21.29 6.61 -4.62
CA PRO A 187 22.28 7.21 -3.74
C PRO A 187 23.71 6.95 -4.24
N SER A 188 24.54 7.99 -4.23
CA SER A 188 25.98 7.86 -4.47
C SER A 188 26.67 7.39 -3.20
N LEU A 189 27.17 6.15 -3.17
CA LEU A 189 27.84 5.57 -2.00
C LEU A 189 29.28 6.07 -1.78
N THR A 190 29.56 7.31 -2.20
CA THR A 190 30.91 7.92 -2.23
C THR A 190 31.35 8.45 -0.86
N ASP A 191 30.43 8.84 0.00
CA ASP A 191 30.72 9.38 1.33
C ASP A 191 30.21 8.44 2.45
N GLU A 192 30.71 8.65 3.67
CA GLU A 192 30.36 7.82 4.83
C GLU A 192 28.91 8.03 5.30
N ALA A 193 28.37 9.26 5.26
CA ALA A 193 27.01 9.53 5.70
C ALA A 193 25.97 8.82 4.82
N THR A 194 26.19 8.81 3.50
CA THR A 194 25.35 8.07 2.55
C THR A 194 25.51 6.56 2.72
N ARG A 195 26.73 6.05 2.93
CA ARG A 195 26.95 4.61 3.19
C ARG A 195 26.26 4.15 4.49
N ASN A 196 26.24 4.98 5.53
CA ASN A 196 25.60 4.65 6.81
C ASN A 196 24.07 4.62 6.74
N THR A 197 23.48 5.26 5.73
CA THR A 197 22.02 5.30 5.51
C THR A 197 21.58 4.41 4.34
N ALA A 198 22.53 3.74 3.68
CA ALA A 198 22.33 2.88 2.54
C ALA A 198 21.41 1.69 2.87
N GLY A 199 20.79 1.17 1.81
CA GLY A 199 19.98 -0.03 1.82
C GLY A 199 19.08 0.00 0.61
N SER A 200 17.98 -0.74 0.65
CA SER A 200 17.12 -0.99 -0.52
C SER A 200 16.71 0.30 -1.22
N SER A 201 17.06 0.36 -2.49
CA SER A 201 16.85 1.52 -3.36
C SER A 201 15.69 1.33 -4.32
N ILE A 202 15.25 0.09 -4.56
CA ILE A 202 14.16 -0.25 -5.48
C ILE A 202 13.17 -1.20 -4.81
N LEU A 203 11.90 -0.83 -4.83
CA LEU A 203 10.76 -1.70 -4.48
C LEU A 203 9.83 -1.87 -5.68
N VAL A 204 9.02 -2.92 -5.71
CA VAL A 204 8.14 -3.24 -6.84
C VAL A 204 6.69 -3.25 -6.39
N GLY A 205 5.84 -2.53 -7.12
CA GLY A 205 4.39 -2.55 -6.99
C GLY A 205 3.76 -3.31 -8.16
N LEU A 206 2.77 -4.14 -7.87
CA LEU A 206 2.03 -4.95 -8.84
C LEU A 206 0.55 -4.81 -8.56
N GLU A 207 -0.19 -4.09 -9.40
CA GLU A 207 -1.64 -3.92 -9.29
C GLU A 207 -2.37 -4.81 -10.29
N THR A 208 -3.43 -5.44 -9.80
CA THR A 208 -4.25 -6.39 -10.57
C THR A 208 -5.69 -5.93 -10.54
N ALA A 209 -6.36 -6.05 -11.68
CA ALA A 209 -7.79 -5.85 -11.83
C ALA A 209 -8.47 -7.17 -12.20
N ALA A 210 -9.75 -7.28 -11.84
CA ALA A 210 -10.56 -8.46 -12.09
C ALA A 210 -10.88 -8.68 -13.58
N ASP A 211 -10.85 -7.61 -14.37
CA ASP A 211 -11.25 -7.55 -15.79
C ASP A 211 -10.11 -7.14 -16.73
N SER A 212 -8.88 -7.11 -16.23
CA SER A 212 -7.68 -6.89 -17.03
C SER A 212 -6.86 -8.16 -17.13
N ALA A 213 -6.36 -8.48 -18.32
CA ALA A 213 -5.41 -9.58 -18.52
C ALA A 213 -3.95 -9.19 -18.20
N THR A 214 -3.68 -7.92 -17.91
CA THR A 214 -2.32 -7.45 -17.56
C THR A 214 -2.16 -7.24 -16.06
N VAL A 215 -0.92 -6.98 -15.63
CA VAL A 215 -0.58 -6.53 -14.28
C VAL A 215 0.11 -5.17 -14.42
N ASP A 216 -0.43 -4.16 -13.75
CA ASP A 216 0.15 -2.83 -13.76
C ASP A 216 1.36 -2.80 -12.83
N VAL A 217 2.50 -2.40 -13.37
CA VAL A 217 3.78 -2.39 -12.66
C VAL A 217 4.10 -0.97 -12.19
N MET A 218 4.53 -0.84 -10.94
CA MET A 218 5.12 0.38 -10.41
C MET A 218 6.48 0.05 -9.77
N ALA A 219 7.34 1.05 -9.66
CA ALA A 219 8.60 0.91 -8.94
C ALA A 219 8.76 2.04 -7.94
N GLY A 220 9.04 1.68 -6.69
CA GLY A 220 9.49 2.60 -5.66
C GLY A 220 10.98 2.83 -5.81
N LEU A 221 11.41 4.09 -5.83
CA LEU A 221 12.81 4.52 -5.80
C LEU A 221 13.08 5.21 -4.46
N MET A 222 14.16 4.82 -3.78
CA MET A 222 14.46 5.30 -2.45
C MET A 222 15.90 5.79 -2.33
N THR A 223 16.07 6.95 -1.71
CA THR A 223 17.34 7.46 -1.21
C THR A 223 17.19 7.95 0.21
N ARG A 224 18.22 7.73 1.03
CA ARG A 224 18.33 8.31 2.37
C ARG A 224 19.58 9.19 2.52
N ALA A 225 20.27 9.46 1.43
CA ALA A 225 21.41 10.38 1.41
C ALA A 225 20.90 11.78 1.79
N PRO A 226 21.28 12.34 2.96
CA PRO A 226 20.65 13.56 3.47
C PRO A 226 20.70 14.72 2.49
N SER A 227 21.87 14.97 1.90
CA SER A 227 22.07 16.01 0.89
C SER A 227 21.23 15.81 -0.38
N GLN A 228 20.98 14.58 -0.78
CA GLN A 228 20.13 14.29 -1.95
C GLN A 228 18.66 14.50 -1.62
N VAL A 229 18.22 14.10 -0.42
CA VAL A 229 16.83 14.27 0.04
C VAL A 229 16.46 15.75 0.14
N GLU A 230 17.34 16.57 0.70
CA GLU A 230 17.13 18.03 0.81
C GLU A 230 17.00 18.70 -0.56
N ASN A 231 17.74 18.22 -1.56
CA ASN A 231 17.74 18.79 -2.91
C ASN A 231 16.74 18.12 -3.88
N MET A 232 15.85 17.24 -3.39
CA MET A 232 14.96 16.48 -4.27
C MET A 232 14.02 17.37 -5.09
N LEU A 233 13.33 18.32 -4.43
CA LEU A 233 12.36 19.22 -5.07
C LEU A 233 13.02 20.26 -5.97
N HIS A 234 14.21 20.74 -5.59
CA HIS A 234 14.88 21.86 -6.26
C HIS A 234 15.77 21.42 -7.42
N GLU A 235 16.36 20.23 -7.33
CA GLU A 235 17.39 19.82 -8.27
C GLU A 235 17.17 18.43 -8.87
N VAL A 236 16.91 17.42 -8.03
CA VAL A 236 16.84 16.02 -8.49
C VAL A 236 15.63 15.81 -9.39
N PHE A 237 14.42 16.17 -8.95
CA PHE A 237 13.21 15.98 -9.76
C PHE A 237 13.18 16.88 -11.00
N PRO A 238 13.55 18.17 -10.95
CA PRO A 238 13.63 18.99 -12.16
C PRO A 238 14.57 18.42 -13.23
N ARG A 239 15.73 17.89 -12.83
CA ARG A 239 16.68 17.23 -13.76
C ARG A 239 16.13 15.91 -14.28
N ALA A 240 15.60 15.06 -13.39
CA ALA A 240 14.99 13.80 -13.78
C ALA A 240 13.82 13.99 -14.75
N MET A 241 12.97 15.01 -14.54
CA MET A 241 11.87 15.35 -15.45
C MET A 241 12.38 15.75 -16.84
N ARG A 242 13.41 16.61 -16.92
CA ARG A 242 13.98 17.03 -18.22
C ARG A 242 14.55 15.85 -19.00
N ASP A 243 15.25 14.95 -18.32
CA ASP A 243 15.77 13.74 -18.96
C ASP A 243 14.64 12.77 -19.35
N ALA A 244 13.64 12.63 -18.49
CA ALA A 244 12.45 11.78 -18.65
C ALA A 244 11.61 12.17 -19.87
N TYR A 245 11.21 13.43 -19.93
CA TYR A 245 10.13 13.92 -20.78
C TYR A 245 10.61 14.93 -21.84
N GLY A 246 11.87 15.39 -21.78
CA GLY A 246 12.45 16.39 -22.69
C GLY A 246 12.87 17.68 -22.00
N GLY A 247 13.84 18.40 -22.58
CA GLY A 247 14.45 19.59 -21.97
C GLY A 247 13.45 20.71 -21.63
N ASP A 248 12.42 20.87 -22.47
CA ASP A 248 11.39 21.91 -22.34
C ASP A 248 10.12 21.42 -21.59
N VAL A 249 10.21 20.31 -20.85
CA VAL A 249 9.07 19.76 -20.12
C VAL A 249 8.50 20.78 -19.12
N PRO A 250 7.17 21.00 -19.11
CA PRO A 250 6.52 21.81 -18.09
C PRO A 250 6.77 21.25 -16.69
N GLN A 251 7.10 22.12 -15.74
CA GLN A 251 7.35 21.77 -14.34
C GLN A 251 6.29 22.31 -13.38
N ASP A 252 5.18 22.86 -13.91
CA ASP A 252 4.14 23.55 -13.13
C ASP A 252 3.59 22.68 -11.99
N CYS A 253 3.36 21.38 -12.25
CA CYS A 253 2.93 20.43 -11.23
C CYS A 253 3.91 20.35 -10.04
N LEU A 254 5.20 20.24 -10.33
CA LEU A 254 6.27 20.14 -9.34
C LEU A 254 6.48 21.49 -8.64
N ASN A 255 6.44 22.58 -9.39
CA ASN A 255 6.52 23.94 -8.86
C ASN A 255 5.39 24.21 -7.87
N THR A 256 4.15 23.80 -8.15
CA THR A 256 3.03 23.93 -7.20
C THR A 256 3.31 23.21 -5.87
N VAL A 257 3.92 22.02 -5.90
CA VAL A 257 4.31 21.31 -4.66
C VAL A 257 5.40 22.07 -3.92
N ARG A 258 6.45 22.48 -4.64
CA ARG A 258 7.57 23.24 -4.07
C ARG A 258 7.08 24.53 -3.43
N ASP A 259 6.33 25.33 -4.17
CA ASP A 259 5.79 26.61 -3.74
C ASP A 259 4.87 26.44 -2.51
N PHE A 260 4.02 25.40 -2.46
CA PHE A 260 3.23 25.09 -1.26
C PHE A 260 4.10 24.76 -0.04
N ILE A 261 5.12 23.91 -0.20
CA ILE A 261 6.01 23.51 0.90
C ILE A 261 6.88 24.67 1.40
N GLU A 262 7.17 25.68 0.58
CA GLU A 262 8.04 26.80 0.94
C GLU A 262 7.29 28.02 1.47
N THR A 263 6.08 28.28 0.95
CA THR A 263 5.39 29.55 1.17
C THR A 263 4.14 29.43 2.03
N ASP A 264 3.58 28.23 2.20
CA ASP A 264 2.36 28.03 2.97
C ASP A 264 2.68 27.66 4.43
N PRO A 265 2.13 28.36 5.44
CA PRO A 265 2.42 28.07 6.85
C PRO A 265 2.14 26.61 7.25
N ARG A 266 1.18 25.94 6.61
CA ARG A 266 0.90 24.51 6.82
C ARG A 266 1.80 23.64 5.96
N GLY A 267 2.13 24.07 4.73
CA GLY A 267 3.06 23.39 3.84
C GLY A 267 4.48 23.29 4.41
N ASN A 268 4.97 24.33 5.07
CA ASN A 268 6.32 24.41 5.65
C ASN A 268 6.59 23.39 6.78
N LEU A 269 5.54 22.71 7.27
CA LEU A 269 5.66 21.61 8.23
C LEU A 269 6.01 20.27 7.56
N LEU A 270 5.91 20.18 6.24
CA LEU A 270 6.17 18.96 5.47
C LEU A 270 7.67 18.74 5.26
N LYS A 271 8.09 17.49 5.39
CA LYS A 271 9.46 17.03 5.13
C LYS A 271 9.47 15.95 4.07
N VAL A 272 10.35 16.07 3.08
CA VAL A 272 10.55 15.07 2.03
C VAL A 272 11.20 13.82 2.63
N LEU A 273 10.68 12.63 2.30
CA LEU A 273 11.12 11.36 2.89
C LEU A 273 12.22 10.65 2.09
N GLY A 274 12.59 11.15 0.90
CA GLY A 274 13.53 10.45 0.01
C GLY A 274 12.92 9.25 -0.71
N THR A 275 11.60 9.09 -0.66
CA THR A 275 10.86 8.02 -1.32
C THR A 275 10.10 8.58 -2.52
N THR A 276 10.21 7.88 -3.65
CA THR A 276 9.49 8.17 -4.88
C THR A 276 8.86 6.89 -5.40
N ALA A 277 7.73 6.97 -6.10
CA ALA A 277 7.19 5.83 -6.83
C ALA A 277 6.85 6.25 -8.25
N ILE A 278 7.05 5.35 -9.21
CA ILE A 278 6.88 5.62 -10.65
C ILE A 278 5.99 4.53 -11.24
N ASP A 279 4.95 4.95 -11.95
CA ASP A 279 4.11 4.04 -12.74
C ASP A 279 4.94 3.56 -13.96
N CYS A 280 5.17 2.26 -14.10
CA CYS A 280 5.99 1.68 -15.18
C CYS A 280 5.14 1.43 -16.44
N CYS A 281 4.65 2.52 -17.02
CA CYS A 281 3.82 2.54 -18.22
C CYS A 281 4.28 3.68 -19.13
N LYS A 282 3.57 3.87 -20.25
CA LYS A 282 3.97 4.86 -21.26
C LYS A 282 4.08 6.28 -20.66
N PRO A 283 5.04 7.09 -21.14
CA PRO A 283 5.30 8.40 -20.54
C PRO A 283 4.11 9.37 -20.52
N GLU A 284 3.15 9.22 -21.43
CA GLU A 284 1.99 10.11 -21.54
C GLU A 284 0.98 9.96 -20.39
N ILE A 285 1.05 8.84 -19.66
CA ILE A 285 0.17 8.51 -18.54
C ILE A 285 0.93 8.18 -17.25
N SER A 286 2.25 8.01 -17.32
CA SER A 286 3.09 7.65 -16.18
C SER A 286 3.35 8.85 -15.28
N ARG A 287 3.08 8.68 -13.99
CA ARG A 287 3.26 9.69 -12.95
C ARG A 287 4.38 9.24 -12.02
N PHE A 288 5.05 10.22 -11.41
CA PHE A 288 5.92 9.96 -10.27
C PHE A 288 5.34 10.59 -9.00
N LYS A 289 5.62 9.98 -7.86
CA LYS A 289 5.04 10.34 -6.56
C LYS A 289 6.11 10.88 -5.64
N VAL A 290 5.87 12.02 -5.02
CA VAL A 290 6.78 12.60 -4.02
C VAL A 290 6.20 12.38 -2.64
N TYR A 291 6.88 11.58 -1.81
CA TYR A 291 6.42 11.27 -0.45
C TYR A 291 6.99 12.27 0.56
N VAL A 292 6.09 12.80 1.40
CA VAL A 292 6.39 13.75 2.46
C VAL A 292 5.74 13.32 3.77
N THR A 293 6.20 13.87 4.90
CA THR A 293 5.57 13.67 6.20
C THR A 293 5.45 14.98 6.98
N SER A 294 4.46 15.06 7.85
CA SER A 294 4.29 16.15 8.83
C SER A 294 4.13 15.59 10.23
N ASN A 295 4.66 16.31 11.21
CA ASN A 295 4.43 16.02 12.64
C ASN A 295 3.10 16.60 13.15
N SER A 296 2.46 17.50 12.41
CA SER A 296 1.13 17.98 12.76
C SER A 296 0.09 16.98 12.27
N ALA A 297 -0.84 16.63 13.16
CA ALA A 297 -1.93 15.70 12.95
C ALA A 297 -3.31 16.35 13.22
N SER A 298 -3.35 17.67 13.47
CA SER A 298 -4.59 18.44 13.46
C SER A 298 -5.34 18.30 12.14
N PHE A 299 -6.67 18.28 12.19
CA PHE A 299 -7.47 18.16 10.97
C PHE A 299 -7.33 19.38 10.05
N ASP A 300 -7.19 20.59 10.62
CA ASP A 300 -6.91 21.81 9.86
C ASP A 300 -5.65 21.68 9.01
N HIS A 301 -4.58 21.11 9.57
CA HIS A 301 -3.35 20.85 8.82
C HIS A 301 -3.57 19.80 7.73
N ILE A 302 -4.25 18.70 8.04
CA ILE A 302 -4.57 17.64 7.06
C ILE A 302 -5.38 18.22 5.88
N ALA A 303 -6.43 19.00 6.17
CA ALA A 303 -7.27 19.63 5.15
C ALA A 303 -6.47 20.62 4.30
N ALA A 304 -5.58 21.42 4.91
CA ALA A 304 -4.69 22.33 4.18
C ALA A 304 -3.75 21.57 3.24
N VAL A 305 -3.14 20.47 3.67
CA VAL A 305 -2.25 19.67 2.81
C VAL A 305 -3.04 18.99 1.67
N MET A 306 -4.19 18.40 1.98
CA MET A 306 -5.04 17.72 0.99
C MET A 306 -5.59 18.67 -0.09
N THR A 307 -5.71 19.97 0.22
CA THR A 307 -6.16 21.02 -0.70
C THR A 307 -5.03 21.93 -1.20
N LEU A 308 -3.76 21.65 -0.85
CA LEU A 308 -2.59 22.49 -1.16
C LEU A 308 -2.81 23.97 -0.76
N GLY A 309 -3.38 24.20 0.42
CA GLY A 309 -3.71 25.55 0.91
C GLY A 309 -4.77 26.23 0.03
N GLY A 310 -5.74 25.48 -0.48
CA GLY A 310 -6.77 25.97 -1.38
C GLY A 310 -6.39 26.05 -2.87
N ARG A 311 -5.13 25.74 -3.24
CA ARG A 311 -4.70 25.65 -4.66
C ARG A 311 -5.40 24.51 -5.40
N LYS A 312 -5.85 23.49 -4.67
CA LYS A 312 -6.71 22.40 -5.14
C LYS A 312 -7.95 22.33 -4.24
N PRO A 313 -8.98 23.16 -4.48
CA PRO A 313 -10.17 23.16 -3.63
C PRO A 313 -10.88 21.80 -3.69
N ALA A 314 -11.54 21.45 -2.61
CA ALA A 314 -12.42 20.29 -2.49
C ALA A 314 -13.76 20.73 -1.89
N PRO A 315 -14.88 20.08 -2.22
CA PRO A 315 -16.16 20.40 -1.62
C PRO A 315 -16.14 20.21 -0.10
N GLN A 316 -16.87 21.06 0.63
CA GLN A 316 -16.94 20.99 2.10
C GLN A 316 -17.42 19.62 2.58
N GLN A 317 -18.42 19.04 1.91
CA GLN A 317 -18.92 17.70 2.22
C GLN A 317 -17.82 16.63 2.14
N THR A 318 -16.91 16.74 1.18
CA THR A 318 -15.79 15.80 1.01
C THR A 318 -14.76 15.98 2.13
N LEU A 319 -14.50 17.22 2.55
CA LEU A 319 -13.67 17.50 3.72
C LEU A 319 -14.32 16.98 5.01
N ASP A 320 -15.62 17.10 5.17
CA ASP A 320 -16.35 16.54 6.32
C ASP A 320 -16.25 15.01 6.36
N GLN A 321 -16.29 14.34 5.21
CA GLN A 321 -16.06 12.89 5.11
C GLN A 321 -14.61 12.50 5.45
N LEU A 322 -13.64 13.30 4.98
CA LEU A 322 -12.24 13.10 5.35
C LEU A 322 -12.03 13.24 6.87
N ARG A 323 -12.73 14.21 7.50
CA ARG A 323 -12.74 14.39 8.96
C ARG A 323 -13.36 13.20 9.66
N GLU A 324 -14.52 12.72 9.21
CA GLU A 324 -15.18 11.53 9.76
C GLU A 324 -14.23 10.32 9.77
N LEU A 325 -13.53 10.07 8.65
CA LEU A 325 -12.55 8.99 8.56
C LEU A 325 -11.35 9.21 9.48
N TRP A 326 -10.79 10.42 9.51
CA TRP A 326 -9.66 10.74 10.40
C TRP A 326 -10.03 10.54 11.87
N TYR A 327 -11.19 11.06 12.29
CA TYR A 327 -11.66 10.98 13.67
C TYR A 327 -12.00 9.54 14.05
N GLY A 328 -12.69 8.80 13.16
CA GLY A 328 -12.99 7.38 13.38
C GLY A 328 -11.72 6.53 13.51
N LEU A 329 -10.72 6.74 12.65
CA LEU A 329 -9.44 6.04 12.75
C LEU A 329 -8.72 6.34 14.07
N ARG A 330 -8.79 7.59 14.54
CA ARG A 330 -8.17 8.07 15.78
C ARG A 330 -8.97 7.76 17.06
N GLY A 331 -10.24 7.37 16.94
CA GLY A 331 -11.16 7.26 18.07
C GLY A 331 -11.46 8.60 18.73
N LEU A 332 -11.57 9.68 17.94
CA LEU A 332 -11.91 11.02 18.44
C LEU A 332 -13.42 11.24 18.45
N GLU A 333 -13.90 12.01 19.41
CA GLU A 333 -15.28 12.50 19.46
C GLU A 333 -15.57 13.46 18.30
N ALA A 334 -16.83 13.52 17.88
CA ALA A 334 -17.25 14.34 16.73
C ALA A 334 -17.04 15.85 16.94
N ASP A 335 -17.02 16.31 18.19
CA ASP A 335 -16.80 17.70 18.59
C ASP A 335 -15.33 18.04 18.91
N PHE A 336 -14.40 17.10 18.74
CA PHE A 336 -12.96 17.36 18.91
C PHE A 336 -12.53 18.52 17.99
N PRO A 337 -11.85 19.57 18.53
CA PRO A 337 -11.50 20.75 17.74
C PRO A 337 -10.57 20.42 16.56
N THR A 338 -10.89 20.93 15.37
CA THR A 338 -10.12 20.61 14.15
C THR A 338 -8.70 21.20 14.15
N SER A 339 -8.49 22.26 14.93
CA SER A 339 -7.21 22.95 15.09
C SER A 339 -6.28 22.31 16.11
N GLU A 340 -6.79 21.43 16.98
CA GLU A 340 -6.01 20.81 18.04
C GLU A 340 -5.25 19.57 17.57
N GLU A 341 -4.10 19.33 18.21
CA GLU A 341 -3.35 18.11 17.99
C GLU A 341 -4.00 16.95 18.76
N PRO A 342 -4.39 15.87 18.09
CA PRO A 342 -5.04 14.74 18.73
C PRO A 342 -4.08 13.98 19.66
N PRO A 343 -4.57 13.34 20.75
CA PRO A 343 -3.73 12.69 21.76
C PRO A 343 -2.72 11.70 21.18
N VAL A 344 -1.48 11.75 21.68
CA VAL A 344 -0.41 10.84 21.23
C VAL A 344 -0.73 9.42 21.69
N LEU A 345 -0.82 8.49 20.75
CA LEU A 345 -0.93 7.08 21.06
C LEU A 345 0.47 6.47 21.25
N PRO A 346 0.65 5.53 22.19
CA PRO A 346 1.91 4.83 22.34
C PRO A 346 2.27 4.11 21.03
N CYS A 347 3.41 4.43 20.44
CA CYS A 347 3.92 3.69 19.29
C CYS A 347 4.37 2.30 19.76
N VAL A 348 3.73 1.24 19.24
CA VAL A 348 3.98 -0.15 19.66
C VAL A 348 5.38 -0.65 19.27
N TYR A 349 6.06 0.05 18.37
CA TYR A 349 7.25 -0.47 17.68
C TYR A 349 8.56 0.25 18.00
N SER A 350 8.55 1.13 18.98
CA SER A 350 9.77 1.71 19.56
C SER A 350 10.43 0.74 20.56
N ARG A 351 10.78 -0.49 20.15
CA ARG A 351 11.69 -1.32 20.97
C ARG A 351 13.14 -0.93 20.66
N PRO A 352 13.92 -0.50 21.66
CA PRO A 352 15.37 -0.34 21.49
C PRO A 352 15.98 -1.66 21.01
N GLY A 353 16.71 -1.63 19.89
CA GLY A 353 17.48 -2.78 19.39
C GLY A 353 16.88 -3.58 18.24
N LEU A 354 15.67 -3.27 17.75
CA LEU A 354 15.21 -3.77 16.44
C LEU A 354 15.70 -2.83 15.32
N PRO A 355 16.12 -3.35 14.14
CA PRO A 355 16.66 -2.54 13.04
C PRO A 355 15.74 -1.40 12.59
N ASN A 356 14.42 -1.54 12.77
CA ASN A 356 13.44 -0.49 12.47
C ASN A 356 13.45 0.72 13.42
N GLY A 357 14.00 0.58 14.63
CA GLY A 357 14.22 1.70 15.54
C GLY A 357 15.53 2.46 15.28
N ARG A 358 16.43 1.89 14.46
CA ARG A 358 17.70 2.48 14.04
C ARG A 358 18.01 2.08 12.60
N SER A 359 17.31 2.70 11.66
CA SER A 359 18.00 3.16 10.46
C SER A 359 19.15 4.04 10.96
N GLY A 360 20.40 3.59 10.79
CA GLY A 360 21.59 4.20 11.38
C GLY A 360 21.58 5.74 11.41
N ALA A 361 22.01 6.29 12.55
CA ALA A 361 22.33 7.69 12.81
C ALA A 361 21.26 8.79 12.61
N VAL A 362 20.15 8.53 11.91
CA VAL A 362 19.16 9.57 11.57
C VAL A 362 17.80 9.24 12.20
N ALA A 363 17.28 10.17 13.02
CA ALA A 363 15.94 10.07 13.58
C ALA A 363 14.93 9.93 12.42
N ASN A 364 14.14 8.86 12.40
CA ASN A 364 13.11 8.68 11.38
C ASN A 364 12.02 9.75 11.60
N ALA A 365 11.96 10.75 10.73
CA ALA A 365 10.97 11.84 10.82
C ALA A 365 9.52 11.33 10.76
N ASN A 366 9.30 10.08 10.31
CA ASN A 366 8.00 9.42 10.25
C ASN A 366 7.67 8.65 11.55
N ILE A 367 8.31 8.91 12.70
CA ILE A 367 8.01 8.21 13.97
C ILE A 367 6.69 8.71 14.61
N SER A 368 6.28 9.96 14.37
CA SER A 368 5.14 10.58 15.07
C SER A 368 4.31 11.53 14.19
N GLY A 369 4.02 11.13 12.94
CA GLY A 369 3.41 12.02 11.95
C GLY A 369 2.41 11.36 10.99
N VAL A 370 1.84 12.18 10.12
CA VAL A 370 1.00 11.77 8.98
C VAL A 370 1.86 11.82 7.72
N THR A 371 1.72 10.81 6.84
CA THR A 371 2.44 10.76 5.56
C THR A 371 1.51 11.19 4.44
N PHE A 372 2.03 11.94 3.47
CA PHE A 372 1.31 12.31 2.26
C PHE A 372 2.18 11.99 1.04
N TYR A 373 1.56 11.90 -0.14
CA TYR A 373 2.29 11.99 -1.39
C TYR A 373 1.56 12.83 -2.43
N PHE A 374 2.35 13.42 -3.31
CA PHE A 374 1.89 14.20 -4.46
C PHE A 374 2.13 13.39 -5.75
N ASP A 375 1.08 13.14 -6.53
CA ASP A 375 1.19 12.57 -7.87
C ASP A 375 1.54 13.71 -8.85
N ILE A 376 2.73 13.65 -9.44
CA ILE A 376 3.29 14.64 -10.36
C ILE A 376 3.25 14.12 -11.79
N HIS A 377 2.81 14.98 -12.71
CA HIS A 377 2.82 14.71 -14.15
C HIS A 377 2.97 16.03 -14.95
N PRO A 378 3.75 16.06 -16.05
CA PRO A 378 3.95 17.27 -16.85
C PRO A 378 2.67 17.90 -17.42
N LYS A 379 1.65 17.08 -17.69
CA LYS A 379 0.35 17.52 -18.26
C LYS A 379 -0.48 18.39 -17.31
N TYR A 380 -0.25 18.31 -15.99
CA TYR A 380 -1.11 18.97 -15.01
C TYR A 380 -0.35 20.11 -14.32
N ALA A 381 -1.02 21.21 -14.01
CA ALA A 381 -0.42 22.28 -13.22
C ALA A 381 -0.45 22.00 -11.70
N VAL A 382 -1.40 21.16 -11.24
CA VAL A 382 -1.65 20.91 -9.82
C VAL A 382 -1.66 19.39 -9.58
N PRO A 383 -0.94 18.87 -8.58
CA PRO A 383 -0.86 17.44 -8.34
C PRO A 383 -2.16 16.86 -7.77
N HIS A 384 -2.27 15.54 -7.73
CA HIS A 384 -3.19 14.88 -6.81
C HIS A 384 -2.48 14.64 -5.47
N VAL A 385 -3.22 14.78 -4.37
CA VAL A 385 -2.71 14.55 -3.01
C VAL A 385 -3.35 13.28 -2.46
N LYS A 386 -2.54 12.42 -1.85
CA LYS A 386 -3.02 11.28 -1.08
C LYS A 386 -2.38 11.28 0.31
N MET A 387 -3.21 11.15 1.34
CA MET A 387 -2.78 10.92 2.72
C MET A 387 -2.61 9.43 3.00
N GLN A 388 -1.68 9.06 3.87
CA GLN A 388 -1.50 7.73 4.43
C GLN A 388 -1.55 7.79 5.96
N VAL A 389 -2.55 7.13 6.53
CA VAL A 389 -2.78 7.00 7.97
C VAL A 389 -2.20 5.68 8.44
N ASP A 390 -1.08 5.75 9.14
CA ASP A 390 -0.41 4.61 9.76
C ASP A 390 -1.13 4.17 11.04
N VAL A 391 -1.70 2.98 11.02
CA VAL A 391 -2.52 2.45 12.13
C VAL A 391 -1.71 2.26 13.41
N SER A 392 -0.40 2.01 13.32
CA SER A 392 0.44 1.86 14.52
C SER A 392 0.56 3.15 15.35
N LYS A 393 0.28 4.31 14.74
CA LYS A 393 0.38 5.65 15.33
C LYS A 393 -0.98 6.28 15.59
N HIS A 394 -1.95 5.94 14.76
CA HIS A 394 -3.20 6.68 14.63
C HIS A 394 -4.43 5.84 14.95
N SER A 395 -4.29 4.65 15.51
CA SER A 395 -5.44 3.86 15.97
C SER A 395 -5.08 3.07 17.21
N GLU A 396 -6.10 2.69 17.98
CA GLU A 396 -5.93 1.88 19.21
C GLU A 396 -5.54 0.44 18.88
N SER A 397 -6.20 -0.18 17.90
CA SER A 397 -5.99 -1.56 17.45
C SER A 397 -6.20 -1.69 15.94
N ASP A 398 -5.74 -2.81 15.35
CA ASP A 398 -6.04 -3.12 13.95
C ASP A 398 -7.56 -3.20 13.73
N LEU A 399 -8.30 -3.82 14.66
CA LEU A 399 -9.75 -3.98 14.58
C LEU A 399 -10.49 -2.64 14.59
N ALA A 400 -10.14 -1.74 15.51
CA ALA A 400 -10.77 -0.42 15.60
C ALA A 400 -10.56 0.39 14.30
N ALA A 401 -9.35 0.35 13.75
CA ALA A 401 -9.04 1.02 12.49
C ALA A 401 -9.84 0.45 11.31
N ILE A 402 -9.96 -0.87 11.23
CA ILE A 402 -10.72 -1.53 10.18
C ILE A 402 -12.22 -1.21 10.32
N GLN A 403 -12.77 -1.29 11.53
CA GLN A 403 -14.18 -0.98 11.81
C GLN A 403 -14.55 0.47 11.50
N ALA A 404 -13.66 1.42 11.76
CA ALA A 404 -13.88 2.82 11.39
C ALA A 404 -14.09 2.98 9.88
N VAL A 405 -13.26 2.34 9.06
CA VAL A 405 -13.32 2.42 7.60
C VAL A 405 -14.46 1.57 7.04
N THR A 406 -14.67 0.34 7.51
CA THR A 406 -15.75 -0.52 7.03
C THR A 406 -17.11 0.05 7.41
N GLY A 407 -17.28 0.60 8.61
CA GLY A 407 -18.49 1.29 9.02
C GLY A 407 -18.77 2.55 8.18
N PHE A 408 -17.72 3.32 7.84
CA PHE A 408 -17.85 4.46 6.91
C PHE A 408 -18.37 4.03 5.54
N LEU A 409 -17.87 2.91 5.01
CA LEU A 409 -18.25 2.34 3.72
C LEU A 409 -19.67 1.74 3.76
N GLU A 410 -20.03 1.03 4.83
CA GLU A 410 -21.36 0.47 5.05
C GLU A 410 -22.46 1.53 5.01
N ARG A 411 -22.26 2.64 5.72
CA ARG A 411 -23.18 3.81 5.71
C ARG A 411 -23.35 4.43 4.33
N ARG A 412 -22.47 4.12 3.38
CA ARG A 412 -22.46 4.62 2.00
C ARG A 412 -22.78 3.53 0.96
N GLY A 413 -23.41 2.44 1.40
CA GLY A 413 -23.90 1.39 0.51
C GLY A 413 -22.84 0.39 0.05
N GLN A 414 -21.62 0.44 0.60
CA GLN A 414 -20.53 -0.48 0.29
C GLN A 414 -20.38 -1.61 1.34
N GLY A 415 -21.47 -1.94 2.04
CA GLY A 415 -21.45 -2.95 3.12
C GLY A 415 -21.05 -4.36 2.67
N ARG A 416 -21.36 -4.73 1.42
CA ARG A 416 -20.89 -6.00 0.83
C ARG A 416 -19.37 -6.07 0.74
N ASP A 417 -18.73 -4.98 0.33
CA ASP A 417 -17.27 -4.94 0.19
C ASP A 417 -16.58 -4.82 1.55
N ALA A 418 -17.18 -4.06 2.47
CA ALA A 418 -16.75 -4.01 3.87
C ALA A 418 -16.72 -5.40 4.51
N GLN A 419 -17.78 -6.19 4.33
CA GLN A 419 -17.84 -7.57 4.81
C GLN A 419 -16.81 -8.46 4.11
N ALA A 420 -16.62 -8.32 2.80
CA ALA A 420 -15.62 -9.08 2.05
C ALA A 420 -14.19 -8.82 2.58
N TYR A 421 -13.85 -7.57 2.86
CA TYR A 421 -12.56 -7.23 3.49
C TYR A 421 -12.42 -7.85 4.88
N MET A 422 -13.47 -7.79 5.72
CA MET A 422 -13.44 -8.44 7.04
C MET A 422 -13.26 -9.96 6.95
N ASN A 423 -13.81 -10.61 5.93
CA ASN A 423 -13.61 -12.03 5.69
C ASN A 423 -12.15 -12.35 5.33
N VAL A 424 -11.49 -11.50 4.52
CA VAL A 424 -10.05 -11.62 4.24
C VAL A 424 -9.25 -11.49 5.51
N VAL A 425 -9.50 -10.43 6.30
CA VAL A 425 -8.78 -10.13 7.53
C VAL A 425 -8.89 -11.30 8.51
N ARG A 426 -10.10 -11.81 8.75
CA ARG A 426 -10.38 -12.96 9.65
C ARG A 426 -9.80 -14.28 9.14
N GLY A 427 -9.62 -14.42 7.82
CA GLY A 427 -8.93 -15.56 7.24
C GLY A 427 -7.40 -15.51 7.38
N MET A 428 -6.84 -14.37 7.76
CA MET A 428 -5.40 -14.18 7.94
C MET A 428 -5.00 -14.07 9.41
N VAL A 429 -5.80 -13.41 10.24
CA VAL A 429 -5.45 -13.09 11.63
C VAL A 429 -6.67 -13.32 12.54
N THR A 430 -6.42 -13.81 13.76
CA THR A 430 -7.50 -14.07 14.72
C THR A 430 -8.12 -12.76 15.23
N GLU A 431 -9.40 -12.81 15.62
CA GLU A 431 -10.08 -11.62 16.15
C GLU A 431 -9.45 -11.07 17.44
N GLU A 432 -8.92 -11.96 18.28
CA GLU A 432 -8.16 -11.57 19.47
C GLU A 432 -6.93 -10.75 19.13
N GLU A 433 -6.17 -11.17 18.12
CA GLU A 433 -4.99 -10.45 17.67
C GLU A 433 -5.36 -9.10 17.06
N LEU A 434 -6.42 -9.02 16.26
CA LEU A 434 -6.89 -7.74 15.70
C LEU A 434 -7.31 -6.74 16.78
N ARG A 435 -7.91 -7.23 17.87
CA ARG A 435 -8.39 -6.38 18.97
C ARG A 435 -7.27 -5.91 19.89
N THR A 436 -6.27 -6.75 20.13
CA THR A 436 -5.23 -6.50 21.15
C THR A 436 -3.90 -6.03 20.57
N LYS A 437 -3.68 -6.20 19.26
CA LYS A 437 -2.45 -5.83 18.59
C LYS A 437 -2.71 -4.81 17.48
N ARG A 438 -1.62 -4.16 17.09
CA ARG A 438 -1.49 -3.37 15.87
C ARG A 438 -0.41 -4.01 15.03
N GLY A 439 -0.50 -3.95 13.71
CA GLY A 439 0.56 -4.45 12.82
C GLY A 439 0.08 -5.18 11.59
N PHE A 440 -1.18 -5.61 11.56
CA PHE A 440 -1.72 -6.31 10.41
C PHE A 440 -2.19 -5.27 9.42
N GLN A 441 -3.09 -4.37 9.84
CA GLN A 441 -3.45 -3.20 9.07
C GLN A 441 -2.29 -2.21 9.15
N ALA A 442 -1.56 -2.03 8.07
CA ALA A 442 -0.42 -1.12 8.06
C ALA A 442 -0.87 0.33 7.96
N PHE A 443 -1.65 0.64 6.92
CA PHE A 443 -2.14 1.99 6.70
C PHE A 443 -3.44 2.00 5.91
N PHE A 444 -4.19 3.10 6.04
CA PHE A 444 -5.23 3.48 5.11
C PHE A 444 -4.75 4.68 4.31
N ALA A 445 -4.89 4.62 2.99
CA ALA A 445 -4.58 5.75 2.12
C ALA A 445 -5.88 6.40 1.64
N LEU A 446 -5.99 7.72 1.81
CA LEU A 446 -7.17 8.52 1.50
C LEU A 446 -6.81 9.59 0.47
N ALA A 447 -7.51 9.62 -0.66
CA ALA A 447 -7.37 10.67 -1.67
C ALA A 447 -8.73 11.26 -2.04
N ILE A 448 -8.74 12.51 -2.48
CA ILE A 448 -9.91 13.14 -3.07
C ILE A 448 -9.81 12.98 -4.59
N LYS A 449 -10.76 12.27 -5.18
CA LYS A 449 -10.86 12.04 -6.62
C LYS A 449 -12.29 12.26 -7.06
N ASN A 450 -12.49 13.15 -8.04
CA ASN A 450 -13.82 13.52 -8.54
C ASN A 450 -14.77 13.86 -7.40
N ASP A 451 -14.29 14.67 -6.44
CA ASP A 451 -15.02 15.09 -5.25
C ASP A 451 -15.44 13.97 -4.27
N GLU A 452 -14.99 12.74 -4.49
CA GLU A 452 -15.21 11.59 -3.61
C GLU A 452 -13.92 11.12 -2.93
N ILE A 453 -14.07 10.40 -1.81
CA ILE A 453 -12.93 9.80 -1.08
C ILE A 453 -12.58 8.43 -1.68
N ASP A 454 -11.41 8.33 -2.32
CA ASP A 454 -10.78 7.07 -2.76
C ASP A 454 -9.99 6.47 -1.60
N ILE A 455 -10.49 5.36 -1.06
CA ILE A 455 -9.88 4.63 0.06
C ILE A 455 -9.03 3.48 -0.48
N THR A 456 -7.89 3.22 0.14
CA THR A 456 -7.10 2.00 -0.07
C THR A 456 -6.59 1.48 1.25
N SER A 457 -6.93 0.25 1.60
CA SER A 457 -6.35 -0.45 2.76
C SER A 457 -5.01 -1.06 2.37
N TYR A 458 -4.00 -0.96 3.23
CA TYR A 458 -2.74 -1.68 3.10
C TYR A 458 -2.49 -2.51 4.35
N PHE A 459 -2.12 -3.77 4.16
CA PHE A 459 -1.95 -4.72 5.25
C PHE A 459 -0.81 -5.69 4.99
N LEU A 460 -0.36 -6.33 6.06
CA LEU A 460 0.86 -7.11 6.11
C LEU A 460 0.55 -8.58 6.38
N PRO A 461 1.36 -9.50 5.80
CA PRO A 461 1.22 -10.93 6.06
C PRO A 461 1.63 -11.32 7.49
N GLN A 462 2.39 -10.46 8.19
CA GLN A 462 2.95 -10.68 9.53
C GLN A 462 3.76 -11.98 9.67
N VAL A 463 4.56 -12.34 8.67
CA VAL A 463 5.24 -13.65 8.61
C VAL A 463 6.16 -13.91 9.80
N TYR A 464 6.94 -12.92 10.21
CA TYR A 464 7.93 -13.09 11.27
C TYR A 464 7.28 -12.93 12.64
N ARG A 465 6.32 -12.03 12.78
CA ARG A 465 5.62 -11.85 14.06
C ARG A 465 4.72 -13.03 14.41
N ARG A 466 4.05 -13.59 13.40
CA ARG A 466 3.17 -14.76 13.53
C ARG A 466 3.91 -16.06 13.17
N PHE A 467 5.24 -16.07 13.29
CA PHE A 467 6.06 -17.20 12.84
C PHE A 467 5.61 -18.53 13.45
N ALA A 468 5.38 -18.58 14.77
CA ALA A 468 4.93 -19.80 15.45
C ALA A 468 3.56 -20.28 14.92
N GLN A 469 2.60 -19.36 14.78
CA GLN A 469 1.26 -19.66 14.27
C GLN A 469 1.33 -20.15 12.82
N ILE A 470 2.12 -19.48 11.98
CA ILE A 470 2.32 -19.87 10.59
C ILE A 470 2.96 -21.26 10.49
N GLN A 471 3.91 -21.59 11.37
CA GLN A 471 4.48 -22.94 11.43
C GLN A 471 3.41 -23.98 11.73
N ASP A 472 2.51 -23.71 12.67
CA ASP A 472 1.40 -24.61 12.99
C ASP A 472 0.41 -24.73 11.81
N GLU A 473 0.07 -23.61 11.17
CA GLU A 473 -0.84 -23.54 10.01
C GLU A 473 -0.32 -24.31 8.79
N ILE A 474 0.99 -24.27 8.51
CA ILE A 474 1.58 -24.93 7.33
C ILE A 474 2.13 -26.33 7.63
N SER A 475 2.14 -26.76 8.90
CA SER A 475 2.62 -28.08 9.30
C SER A 475 1.59 -29.16 8.97
N PRO A 476 1.98 -30.27 8.32
CA PRO A 476 1.07 -31.33 7.90
C PRO A 476 0.46 -32.16 9.05
N THR A 477 0.72 -31.83 10.32
CA THR A 477 0.41 -32.66 11.49
C THR A 477 -1.04 -32.66 11.98
N CYS A 478 -1.95 -31.88 11.40
CA CYS A 478 -3.38 -31.93 11.76
C CYS A 478 -4.31 -32.63 10.74
N GLN A 479 -3.80 -33.13 9.61
CA GLN A 479 -4.64 -33.76 8.56
C GLN A 479 -4.47 -35.28 8.39
N ARG A 480 -3.67 -35.95 9.23
CA ARG A 480 -3.61 -37.43 9.25
C ARG A 480 -4.02 -37.99 10.61
N ARG A 481 -5.34 -38.06 10.88
CA ARG A 481 -5.83 -39.19 11.68
C ARG A 481 -5.67 -40.43 10.81
N SER A 482 -4.70 -41.26 11.18
CA SER A 482 -4.49 -42.59 10.61
C SER A 482 -5.83 -43.34 10.58
N ARG A 483 -6.21 -43.85 9.41
CA ARG A 483 -7.38 -44.74 9.21
C ARG A 483 -7.05 -46.21 9.50
N PHE A 484 -5.98 -46.50 10.22
CA PHE A 484 -5.52 -47.88 10.45
C PHE A 484 -5.58 -48.37 11.90
N ASP A 485 -6.13 -47.60 12.83
CA ASP A 485 -6.41 -48.10 14.19
C ASP A 485 -7.83 -48.71 14.24
N SER A 486 -8.05 -49.79 13.51
CA SER A 486 -9.18 -50.73 13.69
C SER A 486 -9.00 -51.93 12.75
N TYR A 487 -8.13 -52.86 13.15
CA TYR A 487 -8.27 -54.28 12.86
C TYR A 487 -7.77 -55.09 14.05
#